data_AF-A0A873WA63-F1
#
_entry.id   AF-A0A873WA63-F1
#
_cell.length_a   1.000
_cell.length_b   1.000
_cell.length_c   1.000
_cell.angle_alpha   90.00
_cell.angle_beta   90.00
_cell.angle_gamma   90.00
#
_symmetry.space_group_name_H-M   'P 1'
#
loop_
_entity.id
_entity.type
_entity.pdbx_description
1 polymer ?
#
loop_
_entity_poly.entity_id
_entity_poly.type
_entity_poly.pdbx_seq_one_letter_code
_entity_poly.pdbx_strand_id
1 'polypeptide(L)'
;KKPHRYKPGTVALREIRRYQKSTELLIRKLPFQRLVREIAQDFKSDLRFQSSAIGALQESVESYLVSLFEDTNLCAIHAKRVTIQ
;
A
#
# COMPACT_ATOMS: atom_id res chain seq x y z
N LYS A 1 -34.53 17.59 -4.52
CA LYS A 1 -33.92 17.22 -3.21
C LYS A 1 -32.40 17.16 -3.41
N LYS A 2 -31.57 17.87 -2.63
CA LYS A 2 -30.10 17.82 -2.84
C LYS A 2 -29.58 16.41 -2.48
N PRO A 3 -28.62 15.85 -3.25
CA PRO A 3 -28.00 14.57 -2.93
C PRO A 3 -27.19 14.69 -1.63
N HIS A 4 -27.24 13.65 -0.79
CA HIS A 4 -26.44 13.59 0.44
C HIS A 4 -24.94 13.48 0.10
N ARG A 5 -24.10 14.28 0.78
CA ARG A 5 -22.64 14.23 0.65
C ARG A 5 -22.00 14.15 2.03
N TYR A 6 -21.09 13.20 2.21
CA TYR A 6 -20.28 13.09 3.43
C TYR A 6 -19.34 14.29 3.56
N LYS A 7 -19.06 14.70 4.80
CA LYS A 7 -18.07 15.74 5.07
C LYS A 7 -16.66 15.26 4.66
N PRO A 8 -15.77 16.15 4.22
CA PRO A 8 -14.36 15.82 4.00
C PRO A 8 -13.77 15.11 5.23
N GLY A 9 -12.97 14.07 5.02
CA GLY A 9 -12.40 13.23 6.08
C GLY A 9 -13.31 12.10 6.59
N THR A 10 -14.64 12.19 6.45
CA THR A 10 -15.54 11.11 6.91
C THR A 10 -15.31 9.79 6.18
N VAL A 11 -15.11 9.85 4.85
CA VAL A 11 -14.87 8.65 4.04
C VAL A 11 -13.46 8.10 4.30
N ALA A 12 -12.45 8.97 4.40
CA ALA A 12 -11.07 8.58 4.69
C ALA A 12 -10.96 7.85 6.04
N LEU A 13 -11.58 8.36 7.11
CA LEU A 13 -11.61 7.68 8.42
C LEU A 13 -12.32 6.32 8.38
N ARG A 14 -13.32 6.17 7.51
CA ARG A 14 -13.99 4.88 7.31
C ARG A 14 -13.09 3.89 6.58
N GLU A 15 -12.33 4.34 5.58
CA GLU A 15 -11.37 3.52 4.85
C GLU A 15 -10.20 3.08 5.75
N ILE A 16 -9.64 3.99 6.56
CA ILE A 16 -8.58 3.65 7.53
C ILE A 16 -9.04 2.52 8.45
N ARG A 17 -10.22 2.65 9.07
CA ARG A 17 -10.77 1.61 9.96
C ARG A 17 -11.04 0.30 9.24
N ARG A 18 -11.49 0.36 7.97
CA ARG A 18 -11.72 -0.84 7.16
C ARG A 18 -10.40 -1.58 6.94
N TYR A 19 -9.38 -0.89 6.45
CA TYR A 19 -8.10 -1.50 6.08
C TYR A 19 -7.30 -1.98 7.30
N GLN A 20 -7.36 -1.27 8.43
CA GLN A 20 -6.75 -1.73 9.69
C GLN A 20 -7.39 -3.01 10.26
N LYS A 21 -8.64 -3.32 9.88
CA LYS A 21 -9.33 -4.54 10.32
C LYS A 21 -9.05 -5.76 9.42
N SER A 22 -8.59 -5.53 8.20
CA SER A 22 -8.34 -6.58 7.20
C SER A 22 -6.85 -6.87 7.07
N THR A 23 -6.53 -8.05 6.55
CA THR A 23 -5.17 -8.45 6.15
C THR A 23 -5.07 -8.69 4.65
N GLU A 24 -6.02 -8.14 3.87
CA GLU A 24 -6.01 -8.27 2.42
C GLU A 24 -4.87 -7.43 1.81
N LEU A 25 -4.18 -8.01 0.83
CA LEU A 25 -3.19 -7.28 0.04
C LEU A 25 -3.89 -6.22 -0.82
N LEU A 26 -3.41 -4.99 -0.76
CA LEU A 26 -4.01 -3.82 -1.40
C LEU A 26 -3.44 -3.58 -2.80
N ILE A 27 -2.20 -4.02 -3.07
CA ILE A 27 -1.61 -3.91 -4.41
C ILE A 27 -2.15 -5.04 -5.29
N ARG A 28 -2.55 -4.69 -6.53
CA ARG A 28 -3.02 -5.70 -7.49
C ARG A 28 -1.88 -6.66 -7.84
N LYS A 29 -2.15 -7.97 -7.74
CA LYS A 29 -1.15 -9.04 -7.94
C LYS A 29 -0.46 -9.01 -9.30
N LEU A 30 -1.20 -8.83 -10.40
CA LEU A 30 -0.62 -8.88 -11.76
C LEU A 30 0.34 -7.71 -12.04
N PRO A 31 -0.02 -6.44 -11.76
CA PRO A 31 0.93 -5.33 -11.84
C PRO A 31 2.16 -5.53 -10.95
N PHE A 32 1.98 -5.96 -9.69
CA PHE A 32 3.10 -6.22 -8.78
C PHE A 32 4.06 -7.29 -9.34
N GLN A 33 3.51 -8.39 -9.85
CA GLN A 33 4.30 -9.45 -10.47
C GLN A 33 5.08 -8.94 -11.69
N ARG A 34 4.50 -8.07 -12.52
CA ARG A 34 5.19 -7.48 -13.67
C ARG A 34 6.36 -6.61 -13.21
N LEU A 35 6.15 -5.77 -12.19
CA LEU A 35 7.20 -4.94 -11.61
C LEU A 35 8.36 -5.78 -11.04
N VAL A 36 8.06 -6.85 -10.29
CA VAL A 36 9.11 -7.74 -9.76
C VAL A 36 9.94 -8.35 -10.89
N ARG A 37 9.30 -8.78 -11.98
CA ARG A 37 10.00 -9.37 -13.13
C ARG A 37 10.82 -8.35 -13.91
N GLU A 38 10.29 -7.14 -14.08
CA GLU A 38 11.00 -6.03 -14.71
C GLU A 38 12.30 -5.73 -13.95
N ILE A 39 12.22 -5.49 -12.64
CA ILE A 39 13.39 -5.22 -11.79
C ILE A 39 14.38 -6.40 -11.83
N ALA A 40 13.89 -7.64 -11.72
CA ALA A 40 14.76 -8.81 -11.70
C ALA A 40 15.51 -9.04 -13.02
N GLN A 41 14.90 -8.65 -14.15
CA GLN A 41 15.50 -8.77 -15.48
C GLN A 41 16.78 -7.92 -15.60
N ASP A 42 16.85 -6.78 -14.92
CA ASP A 42 18.04 -5.92 -14.89
C ASP A 42 19.24 -6.57 -14.19
N PHE A 43 18.99 -7.56 -13.31
CA PHE A 43 20.05 -8.29 -12.62
C PHE A 43 20.44 -9.60 -13.32
N LYS A 44 19.45 -10.34 -13.83
CA LYS A 44 19.67 -11.61 -14.52
C LYS A 44 18.51 -11.93 -15.45
N SER A 45 18.83 -12.21 -16.72
CA SER A 45 17.84 -12.65 -17.69
C SER A 45 17.31 -14.06 -17.37
N ASP A 46 16.11 -14.34 -17.85
CA ASP A 46 15.50 -15.69 -17.86
C ASP A 46 15.25 -16.30 -16.47
N LEU A 47 15.10 -15.44 -15.45
CA LEU A 47 14.70 -15.86 -14.11
C LEU A 47 13.25 -16.37 -14.07
N ARG A 48 13.08 -17.53 -13.43
CA ARG A 48 11.77 -18.09 -13.11
C ARG A 48 11.46 -17.85 -11.63
N PHE A 49 10.24 -17.44 -11.36
CA PHE A 49 9.75 -17.18 -10.02
C PHE A 49 8.70 -18.22 -9.63
N GLN A 50 8.82 -18.76 -8.41
CA GLN A 50 7.75 -19.51 -7.78
C GLN A 50 6.60 -18.55 -7.43
N SER A 51 5.36 -19.05 -7.46
CA SER A 51 4.19 -18.26 -7.08
C SER A 51 4.27 -17.75 -5.63
N SER A 52 4.75 -18.58 -4.71
CA SER A 52 4.97 -18.21 -3.30
C SER A 52 6.06 -17.15 -3.13
N ALA A 53 7.10 -17.14 -3.97
CA ALA A 53 8.14 -16.12 -3.92
C ALA A 53 7.58 -14.73 -4.27
N ILE A 54 6.73 -14.64 -5.30
CA ILE A 54 6.03 -13.38 -5.63
C ILE A 54 5.11 -12.96 -4.48
N GLY A 55 4.39 -13.91 -3.87
CA GLY A 55 3.54 -13.65 -2.70
C GLY A 55 4.33 -13.10 -1.50
N ALA A 56 5.44 -13.73 -1.15
CA ALA A 56 6.30 -13.30 -0.05
C ALA A 56 6.90 -11.91 -0.28
N LEU A 57 7.33 -11.60 -1.52
CA LEU A 57 7.78 -10.26 -1.89
C LEU A 57 6.66 -9.23 -1.72
N GLN A 58 5.43 -9.57 -2.13
CA GLN A 58 4.30 -8.65 -1.99
C GLN A 58 3.94 -8.39 -0.54
N GLU A 59 3.86 -9.44 0.28
CA GLU A 59 3.58 -9.32 1.72
C GLU A 59 4.63 -8.45 2.43
N SER A 60 5.92 -8.66 2.13
CA SER A 60 7.00 -7.88 2.72
C SER A 60 6.95 -6.42 2.30
N VAL A 61 6.72 -6.13 1.02
CA VAL A 61 6.66 -4.74 0.51
C VAL A 61 5.47 -3.99 1.08
N GLU A 62 4.28 -4.60 1.11
CA GLU A 62 3.10 -3.93 1.65
C GLU A 62 3.23 -3.67 3.16
N SER A 63 3.77 -4.63 3.92
CA SER A 63 4.07 -4.45 5.34
C SER A 63 5.05 -3.29 5.58
N TYR A 64 6.13 -3.25 4.79
CA TYR A 64 7.12 -2.17 4.86
C TYR A 64 6.51 -0.80 4.55
N LEU A 65 5.71 -0.69 3.49
CA LEU A 65 5.06 0.56 3.11
C LEU A 65 4.05 1.04 4.16
N VAL A 66 3.30 0.14 4.78
CA VAL A 66 2.38 0.49 5.89
C VAL A 66 3.16 1.08 7.07
N SER A 67 4.23 0.41 7.50
CA SER A 67 5.09 0.91 8.59
C SER A 67 5.71 2.28 8.24
N LEU A 68 6.18 2.45 7.00
CA LEU A 68 6.71 3.73 6.53
C LEU A 68 5.66 4.84 6.57
N PHE A 69 4.41 4.55 6.19
CA PHE A 69 3.32 5.53 6.26
C PHE A 69 2.91 5.88 7.70
N GLU A 70 3.02 4.95 8.65
CA GLU A 70 2.83 5.23 10.07
C GLU A 70 3.84 6.26 10.56
N ASP A 71 5.13 6.06 10.27
CA ASP A 71 6.20 6.99 10.62
C ASP A 71 6.04 8.34 9.91
N THR A 72 5.69 8.31 8.62
CA THR A 72 5.45 9.54 7.84
C THR A 72 4.29 10.34 8.42
N ASN A 73 3.25 9.67 8.90
CA ASN A 73 2.12 10.31 9.56
C ASN A 73 2.52 10.92 10.91
N LEU A 74 3.36 10.24 11.71
CA LEU A 74 3.93 10.81 12.93
C LEU A 74 4.73 12.09 12.64
N CYS A 75 5.54 12.10 11.57
CA CYS A 75 6.27 13.28 11.12
C CYS A 75 5.33 14.43 10.68
N ALA A 76 4.23 14.12 9.99
CA ALA A 76 3.25 15.13 9.60
C ALA A 76 2.57 15.76 10.84
N ILE A 77 2.17 14.95 11.82
CA ILE A 77 1.57 15.39 13.07
C ILE A 77 2.57 16.22 13.89
N HIS A 78 3.83 15.81 13.93
CA HIS A 78 4.91 16.58 14.57
C HIS A 78 5.00 18.00 13.99
N ALA A 79 4.86 18.14 12.67
CA ALA A 79 4.80 19.42 11.98
C ALA A 79 3.43 20.12 12.05
N LYS A 80 2.51 19.68 12.92
CA LYS A 80 1.13 20.19 13.07
C LYS A 80 0.31 20.13 11.77
N ARG A 81 0.59 19.15 10.90
CA ARG A 81 -0.14 18.89 9.65
C ARG A 81 -0.93 17.60 9.74
N VAL A 82 -1.95 17.48 8.91
CA VAL A 82 -2.75 16.25 8.72
C VAL A 82 -2.51 15.60 7.35
N THR A 83 -1.77 16.27 6.48
CA THR A 83 -1.42 15.79 5.14
C THR A 83 0.07 15.46 5.12
N ILE A 84 0.37 14.21 4.78
CA ILE A 84 1.74 13.73 4.49
C ILE A 84 2.27 14.39 3.21
N GLN A 85 3.60 14.57 3.11
CA GLN A 85 4.26 15.26 2.00
C GLN A 85 5.05 14.29 1.13
#